data_AF-A0A183ENJ2-F1
#
_entry.id   AF-A0A183ENJ2-F1
#
_cell.length_a   1.000
_cell.length_b   1.000
_cell.length_c   1.000
_cell.angle_alpha   90.00
_cell.angle_beta   90.00
_cell.angle_gamma   90.00
#
_symmetry.space_group_name_H-M   'P 1'
#
loop_
_entity.id
_entity.type
_entity.pdbx_description
1 polymer ?
#
loop_
_entity_poly.entity_id
_entity_poly.type
_entity_poly.pdbx_seq_one_letter_code
_entity_poly.pdbx_strand_id
1 'polypeptide(L)'
;MIGSVTANWGTLRQQFLFLVCSSLFVQIAPLISWPPLAAAFAGDHRAPFLMNAAATVLLAIIWLITFRDKPQYHPLVNGLELNKIVAGKIKVYFLSHNLVFFFFIGKYHFQKVI
;
A
#
# COMPACT_ATOMS: atom_id res chain seq x y z
N MET A 1 -3.17 -0.04 -7.43
CA MET A 1 -2.72 1.17 -6.69
C MET A 1 -2.13 0.84 -5.31
N ILE A 2 -2.83 0.11 -4.42
CA ILE A 2 -2.34 -0.19 -3.05
C ILE A 2 -0.91 -0.76 -3.07
N GLY A 3 -0.64 -1.78 -3.89
CA GLY A 3 0.71 -2.38 -3.97
C GLY A 3 1.83 -1.41 -4.36
N SER A 4 1.56 -0.43 -5.22
CA SER A 4 2.56 0.57 -5.63
C SER A 4 2.83 1.59 -4.53
N VAL A 5 1.79 2.02 -3.80
CA VAL A 5 1.94 2.94 -2.66
C VAL A 5 2.66 2.23 -1.53
N THR A 6 2.28 0.99 -1.21
CA THR A 6 2.98 0.12 -0.24
C THR A 6 4.44 -0.11 -0.63
N ALA A 7 4.72 -0.31 -1.92
CA ALA A 7 6.08 -0.51 -2.41
C ALA A 7 6.93 0.74 -2.21
N ASN A 8 6.37 1.94 -2.32
CA ASN A 8 7.07 3.20 -2.14
C ASN A 8 7.23 3.58 -0.66
N TRP A 9 6.19 3.40 0.15
CA TRP A 9 6.11 3.86 1.55
C TRP A 9 6.57 2.81 2.58
N GLY A 10 6.47 1.52 2.27
CA GLY A 10 6.83 0.43 3.19
C GLY A 10 8.31 0.02 3.11
N THR A 11 8.87 -0.37 4.26
CA THR A 11 10.12 -1.13 4.32
C THR A 11 9.88 -2.55 3.78
N LEU A 12 10.86 -3.15 3.11
CA LEU A 12 10.71 -4.45 2.43
C LEU A 12 10.17 -5.56 3.36
N ARG A 13 10.56 -5.54 4.64
CA ARG A 13 10.12 -6.52 5.65
C ARG A 13 8.66 -6.32 6.10
N GLN A 14 8.12 -5.10 6.01
CA GLN A 14 6.78 -4.74 6.50
C GLN A 14 5.76 -4.50 5.40
N GLN A 15 6.14 -4.63 4.13
CA GLN A 15 5.24 -4.45 2.98
C GLN A 15 4.01 -5.37 3.04
N PHE A 16 4.19 -6.64 3.43
CA PHE A 16 3.07 -7.57 3.59
C PHE A 16 2.12 -7.17 4.71
N LEU A 17 2.64 -6.68 5.84
CA LEU A 17 1.81 -6.21 6.95
C LEU A 17 0.93 -5.03 6.50
N PHE A 18 1.53 -4.06 5.82
CA PHE A 18 0.79 -2.90 5.29
C PHE A 18 -0.26 -3.32 4.25
N LEU A 19 0.07 -4.27 3.38
CA LEU A 19 -0.88 -4.81 2.40
C LEU A 19 -2.06 -5.51 3.08
N VAL A 20 -1.80 -6.36 4.08
CA VAL A 20 -2.84 -7.07 4.83
C VAL A 20 -3.71 -6.08 5.60
N CYS A 21 -3.14 -5.11 6.31
CA CYS A 21 -3.90 -4.08 7.02
C CYS A 21 -4.80 -3.28 6.06
N SER A 22 -4.28 -2.90 4.89
CA SER A 22 -5.07 -2.19 3.87
C SER A 22 -6.24 -3.04 3.36
N SER A 23 -5.99 -4.33 3.11
CA SER A 23 -7.05 -5.27 2.68
C SER A 23 -8.09 -5.51 3.76
N LEU A 24 -7.68 -5.63 5.03
CA LEU A 24 -8.59 -5.78 6.17
C LEU A 24 -9.47 -4.54 6.33
N PHE A 25 -8.91 -3.35 6.17
CA PHE A 25 -9.68 -2.11 6.21
C PHE A 25 -10.82 -2.10 5.17
N VAL A 26 -10.55 -2.52 3.94
CA VAL A 26 -11.58 -2.61 2.87
C VAL A 26 -12.72 -3.56 3.25
N GLN A 27 -12.44 -4.60 4.03
CA GLN A 27 -13.47 -5.56 4.45
C GLN A 27 -14.22 -5.11 5.71
N ILE A 28 -13.53 -4.47 6.66
CA ILE A 28 -14.13 -4.03 7.93
C ILE A 28 -14.96 -2.74 7.76
N ALA A 29 -14.52 -1.84 6.88
CA ALA A 29 -15.22 -0.57 6.62
C ALA A 29 -16.72 -0.76 6.30
N PRO A 30 -17.13 -1.61 5.33
CA PRO A 30 -18.55 -1.82 5.03
C PRO A 30 -19.31 -2.49 6.19
N LEU A 31 -18.66 -3.38 6.94
CA LEU A 31 -19.29 -4.05 8.10
C LEU A 31 -19.67 -3.04 9.19
N ILE A 32 -18.87 -2.00 9.39
CA ILE A 32 -19.13 -0.93 10.35
C ILE A 32 -20.08 0.12 9.79
N SER A 33 -19.97 0.48 8.52
CA SER A 33 -20.79 1.54 7.93
C SER A 33 -22.23 1.10 7.66
N TRP A 34 -22.47 -0.20 7.44
CA TRP A 34 -23.78 -0.70 7.04
C TRP A 34 -24.87 -0.56 8.12
N PRO A 35 -24.68 -0.95 9.40
CA PRO A 35 -25.73 -0.87 10.41
C PRO A 35 -26.27 0.55 10.66
N PRO A 36 -25.44 1.60 10.79
CA PRO A 36 -25.93 2.98 10.93
C PRO A 36 -26.75 3.46 9.73
N LEU A 37 -26.35 3.09 8.51
CA LEU A 37 -27.06 3.47 7.29
C LEU A 37 -28.40 2.74 7.16
N ALA A 38 -28.45 1.46 7.53
CA ALA A 38 -29.68 0.69 7.57
C ALA A 38 -30.67 1.27 8.59
N ALA A 39 -30.18 1.72 9.75
CA ALA A 39 -31.01 2.41 10.74
C ALA A 39 -31.52 3.77 10.22
N ALA A 40 -30.68 4.55 9.52
CA ALA A 40 -31.08 5.82 8.92
C ALA A 40 -32.14 5.66 7.82
N PHE A 41 -32.11 4.53 7.10
CA PHE A 41 -33.09 4.20 6.05
C PHE A 41 -34.52 4.03 6.60
N ALA A 42 -34.67 3.63 7.86
CA ALA A 42 -35.98 3.47 8.50
C ALA A 42 -36.68 4.81 8.80
N GLY A 43 -35.92 5.91 8.92
CA GLY A 43 -36.47 7.25 9.17
C GLY A 43 -36.75 8.03 7.89
N ASP A 44 -35.76 8.11 6.99
CA ASP A 44 -35.89 8.77 5.70
C ASP A 44 -35.01 8.08 4.65
N HIS A 45 -35.61 7.74 3.50
CA HIS A 45 -34.93 7.16 2.35
C HIS A 45 -33.75 8.01 1.82
N ARG A 46 -33.75 9.33 2.05
CA ARG A 46 -32.68 10.24 1.58
C ARG A 46 -31.49 10.36 2.53
N ALA A 47 -31.73 10.17 3.83
CA ALA A 47 -30.73 10.33 4.89
C ALA A 47 -29.44 9.50 4.67
N PRO A 48 -29.50 8.19 4.36
CA PRO A 48 -28.27 7.39 4.23
C PRO A 48 -27.40 7.81 3.04
N PHE A 49 -27.99 8.32 1.96
CA PHE A 49 -27.23 8.84 0.83
C PHE A 49 -26.51 10.14 1.19
N LEU A 50 -27.19 11.04 1.90
CA LEU A 50 -26.60 12.29 2.35
C LEU A 50 -25.48 12.07 3.38
N MET A 51 -25.67 11.12 4.30
CA MET A 51 -24.65 10.71 5.27
C MET A 51 -23.40 10.13 4.61
N ASN A 52 -23.57 9.23 3.64
CA ASN A 52 -22.43 8.71 2.88
C ASN A 52 -21.74 9.81 2.07
N ALA A 53 -22.49 10.66 1.38
CA ALA A 53 -21.91 11.76 0.60
C ALA A 53 -21.07 12.70 1.48
N ALA A 54 -21.60 13.09 2.65
CA ALA A 54 -20.87 13.91 3.62
C ALA A 54 -19.60 13.20 4.12
N ALA A 55 -19.70 11.91 4.48
CA ALA A 55 -18.55 11.12 4.93
C ALA A 55 -17.47 10.98 3.84
N THR A 56 -17.87 10.73 2.59
CA THR A 56 -16.94 10.64 1.45
C THR A 56 -16.25 11.98 1.20
N VAL A 57 -16.95 13.10 1.26
CA VAL A 57 -16.34 14.44 1.09
C VAL A 57 -15.34 14.73 2.20
N LEU A 58 -15.68 14.44 3.47
CA LEU A 58 -14.76 14.62 4.59
C LEU A 58 -13.51 13.76 4.43
N LEU A 59 -13.67 12.48 4.09
CA LEU A 59 -12.55 11.58 3.85
C LEU A 59 -11.70 12.03 2.65
N ALA A 60 -12.32 12.55 1.58
CA ALA A 60 -11.60 13.09 0.43
C ALA A 60 -10.76 14.32 0.82
N ILE A 61 -11.28 15.23 1.65
CA ILE A 61 -10.53 16.39 2.14
C ILE A 61 -9.34 15.94 2.99
N ILE A 62 -9.56 15.02 3.93
CA ILE A 62 -8.49 14.46 4.76
C ILE A 62 -7.43 13.81 3.88
N TRP A 63 -7.85 13.04 2.88
CA TRP A 63 -6.95 12.39 1.93
C TRP A 63 -6.16 13.42 1.11
N LEU A 64 -6.77 14.49 0.61
CA LEU A 64 -6.05 15.54 -0.14
C LEU A 64 -4.97 16.24 0.69
N ILE A 65 -5.22 16.43 1.98
CA ILE A 65 -4.25 17.05 2.89
C ILE A 65 -3.09 16.09 3.19
N THR A 66 -3.40 14.81 3.43
CA THR A 66 -2.43 13.82 3.95
C THR A 66 -1.69 13.05 2.85
N PHE A 67 -2.31 12.85 1.69
CA PHE A 67 -1.74 12.05 0.61
C PHE A 67 -0.59 12.79 -0.06
N ARG A 68 0.54 12.09 -0.16
CA ARG A 68 1.73 12.49 -0.91
C ARG A 68 2.22 11.27 -1.67
N ASP A 69 2.60 11.45 -2.94
CA ASP A 69 3.01 10.32 -3.78
C ASP A 69 4.38 9.75 -3.38
N LYS A 70 5.27 10.61 -2.87
CA LYS A 70 6.63 10.22 -2.50
C LYS A 70 6.93 10.60 -1.04
N PRO A 71 7.52 9.69 -0.25
CA PRO A 71 7.86 9.95 1.15
C PRO A 71 8.91 11.07 1.30
N GLN A 72 9.62 11.42 0.22
CA GLN A 72 10.66 12.45 0.17
C GLN A 72 10.13 13.89 0.35
N TYR A 73 8.85 14.13 0.07
CA TYR A 73 8.24 15.47 0.20
C TYR A 73 7.41 15.62 1.48
N HIS A 74 7.42 14.60 2.35
CA HIS A 74 6.65 14.62 3.58
C HIS A 74 7.49 15.22 4.71
N PRO A 75 7.10 16.37 5.29
CA PRO A 75 7.94 17.08 6.28
C PRO A 75 8.14 16.29 7.58
N LEU A 76 7.34 15.25 7.82
CA LEU A 76 7.44 14.38 9.00
C LEU A 76 8.32 13.14 8.80
N VAL A 77 8.89 12.92 7.60
CA VAL A 77 9.79 11.78 7.36
C VAL A 77 11.23 12.22 7.65
N ASN A 78 11.81 11.66 8.71
CA ASN A 78 13.19 11.91 9.06
C ASN A 78 14.14 11.20 8.05
N GLY A 79 15.27 11.82 7.69
CA GLY A 79 16.22 11.25 6.70
C GLY A 79 16.75 9.86 7.07
N LEU A 80 16.76 9.53 8.37
CA LEU A 80 17.11 8.21 8.89
C LEU A 80 16.09 7.11 8.53
N GLU A 81 14.80 7.44 8.46
CA GLU A 81 13.74 6.51 8.09
C GLU A 81 13.72 6.27 6.59
N LEU A 82 13.98 7.32 5.81
CA LEU A 82 14.12 7.23 4.36
C LEU A 82 15.26 6.28 3.97
N ASN A 83 16.40 6.37 4.66
CA ASN A 83 17.54 5.47 4.42
C ASN A 83 17.19 4.00 4.72
N LYS A 84 16.44 3.73 5.79
CA LYS A 84 15.95 2.37 6.11
C LYS A 84 15.01 1.79 5.05
N ILE A 85 14.14 2.63 4.47
CA ILE A 85 13.21 2.21 3.40
C ILE A 85 13.97 1.88 2.11
N VAL A 86 15.00 2.66 1.78
CA VAL A 86 15.76 2.52 0.53
C VAL A 86 16.83 1.42 0.61
N ALA A 87 17.57 1.32 1.71
CA ALA A 87 18.69 0.39 1.87
C ALA A 87 18.28 -1.10 1.72
N GLY A 88 17.10 -1.47 2.22
CA GLY A 88 16.60 -2.84 2.10
C GLY A 88 16.25 -3.25 0.66
N LYS A 89 15.85 -2.29 -0.17
CA LYS A 89 15.44 -2.54 -1.56
C LYS A 89 16.67 -2.71 -2.47
N ILE A 90 17.70 -1.88 -2.29
CA ILE A 90 18.94 -1.94 -3.09
C ILE A 90 19.64 -3.30 -2.96
N LYS A 91 19.72 -3.86 -1.74
CA LYS A 91 20.30 -5.20 -1.52
C LYS A 91 19.57 -6.30 -2.28
N VAL A 92 18.24 -6.23 -2.39
CA VAL A 92 17.45 -7.25 -3.09
C VAL A 92 17.57 -7.13 -4.60
N TYR A 93 17.58 -5.91 -5.16
CA TYR A 93 17.86 -5.73 -6.58
C TYR A 93 19.25 -6.26 -6.95
N PHE A 94 20.26 -6.01 -6.11
CA PHE A 94 21.61 -6.50 -6.32
C PHE A 94 21.70 -8.04 -6.25
N LEU A 95 21.04 -8.66 -5.26
CA LEU A 95 21.00 -10.12 -5.13
C LEU A 95 20.24 -10.78 -6.30
N SER A 96 19.08 -10.21 -6.68
CA SER A 96 18.28 -10.69 -7.80
C SER A 96 19.04 -10.61 -9.12
N HIS A 97 19.73 -9.50 -9.38
CA HIS A 97 20.53 -9.34 -10.58
C HIS A 97 21.69 -10.35 -10.64
N ASN A 98 22.37 -10.59 -9.52
CA ASN A 98 23.43 -11.60 -9.44
C ASN A 98 22.92 -13.04 -9.56
N LEU A 99 21.75 -13.37 -8.98
CA LEU A 99 21.14 -14.69 -9.08
C LEU A 99 20.65 -14.99 -10.50
N VAL A 100 20.05 -14.02 -11.18
CA VAL A 100 19.70 -14.13 -12.60
C VAL A 100 20.95 -14.36 -13.43
N PHE A 101 22.02 -13.59 -13.18
CA PHE A 101 23.30 -13.77 -13.86
C PHE A 101 23.90 -15.18 -13.65
N PHE A 102 23.87 -15.70 -12.42
CA PHE A 102 24.30 -17.06 -12.08
C PHE A 102 23.44 -18.14 -12.75
N PHE A 103 22.11 -17.95 -12.79
CA PHE A 103 21.19 -18.90 -13.44
C PHE A 103 21.42 -18.96 -14.95
N PHE A 104 21.70 -17.82 -15.58
CA PHE A 104 22.09 -17.78 -17.00
C PHE A 104 23.44 -18.46 -17.23
N ILE A 105 24.48 -18.15 -16.45
CA ILE A 105 25.80 -18.82 -16.56
C ILE A 105 25.71 -20.33 -16.34
N GLY A 106 24.93 -20.78 -15.35
CA GLY A 106 24.73 -22.20 -15.06
C GLY A 106 24.09 -22.97 -16.23
N LYS A 107 23.16 -22.34 -16.96
CA LYS A 107 22.61 -22.92 -18.20
C LYS A 107 23.62 -22.97 -19.34
N TYR A 108 24.47 -21.95 -19.52
CA TYR A 108 25.50 -21.95 -20.56
C TYR A 108 26.59 -23.01 -20.33
N HIS A 109 26.93 -23.29 -19.07
CA HIS A 109 27.90 -24.34 -18.73
C HIS A 109 27.33 -25.75 -18.91
N PHE A 110 26.04 -25.96 -18.63
CA PHE A 110 25.37 -27.26 -18.82
C PHE A 110 25.21 -27.63 -20.30
N GLN A 111 24.99 -26.64 -21.18
CA GLN A 111 24.86 -26.84 -22.64
C GLN A 111 26.19 -27.20 -23.34
N LYS A 112 27.35 -26.96 -22.71
CA LYS A 112 28.68 -27.28 -23.27
C LYS A 112 29.24 -28.64 -22.80
N VAL A 113 28.57 -29.30 -21.86
CA VAL A 113 29.00 -30.57 -21.25
C VAL A 113 28.14 -31.76 -21.71
N ILE A 114 27.17 -31.50 -22.60
CA ILE A 114 26.39 -32.51 -23.36
C ILE A 114 26.79 -32.34 -24.83
#